data_AF-A0A1W2TMJ5-F1
#
_entry.id   AF-A0A1W2TMJ5-F1
#
_cell.length_a   1.000
_cell.length_b   1.000
_cell.length_c   1.000
_cell.angle_alpha   90.00
_cell.angle_beta   90.00
_cell.angle_gamma   90.00
#
_symmetry.space_group_name_H-M   'P 1'
#
loop_
_entity.id
_entity.type
_entity.pdbx_description
1 polymer ?
#
loop_
_entity_poly.entity_id
_entity_poly.type
_entity_poly.pdbx_seq_one_letter_code
_entity_poly.pdbx_strand_id
1 'polypeptide(L)'
;MSVRRATVRWAVKNVPQVRCLHQAPVAGSQLCSSIRSATRKRQEQDVLVILRFLQRRHQSSSPQKGAAGQKPPPPSSKELLRALVRQGLDFRPLMNAFTGPGLRKLFHQSPEELVLAIIILILAAASIVWVIYIYFSYYQSEQFTRFPPEIAKSLRRALYYTNIGPDANLAHKYYKRALDQCKEAGLDPFSDEYIGLRIQAAHWLEGIGNYQNAIEVLDFLLQDCKGWVALVDKSIQDGFIEDSGRITPEGRIKLHVSEEWAEAQTEGIWTKRNRVLSKAVKISVKIGQLYADEHVLQGDAAGEYLIWGVETLLKELHRRQVEGLKEAEGDWFKPEEIGAALEALGNHYESRSQHYLAAPLYLHAVTVSPPDSCHTAVLMNNLAVSLAQQPVQPPGSAQAPGDEKSNQPTGQTPTRATLLASARSWALKALATAQEVTGEGRTGECDEACAVAMCNLADVAAMCGDMDEAKRRFTEGLELSQKLAFAPGIAQAKDGLKRVSAPPPPEA
;
A
#
# COMPACT_ATOMS: atom_id res chain seq x y z
N MET A 1 -24.45 -4.58 12.87
CA MET A 1 -23.48 -4.67 11.76
C MET A 1 -22.11 -4.36 12.34
N SER A 2 -21.21 -5.35 12.34
CA SER A 2 -19.92 -5.33 13.02
C SER A 2 -18.93 -4.42 12.30
N VAL A 3 -18.50 -3.34 12.94
CA VAL A 3 -17.52 -2.39 12.40
C VAL A 3 -16.12 -2.92 12.73
N ARG A 4 -15.44 -3.45 11.71
CA ARG A 4 -14.03 -3.83 11.79
C ARG A 4 -13.18 -2.58 12.06
N ARG A 5 -12.26 -2.72 13.02
CA ARG A 5 -11.18 -1.74 13.32
C ARG A 5 -10.57 -1.22 12.02
N ALA A 6 -10.68 0.07 11.76
CA ALA A 6 -9.84 0.75 10.79
C ALA A 6 -8.46 0.95 11.41
N THR A 7 -7.69 -0.12 11.55
CA THR A 7 -6.25 0.03 11.44
C THR A 7 -6.01 0.63 10.06
N VAL A 8 -5.23 1.71 9.98
CA VAL A 8 -4.58 2.12 8.73
C VAL A 8 -3.66 0.96 8.36
N ARG A 9 -4.23 -0.09 7.76
CA ARG A 9 -3.47 -1.06 7.00
C ARG A 9 -2.86 -0.21 5.90
N TRP A 10 -1.55 -0.04 5.97
CA TRP A 10 -0.75 -0.01 4.76
C TRP A 10 -1.11 -1.27 3.97
N ALA A 11 -2.15 -1.19 3.15
CA ALA A 11 -2.12 -1.91 1.90
C ALA A 11 -1.07 -1.14 1.11
N VAL A 12 0.19 -1.50 1.33
CA VAL A 12 1.20 -1.33 0.29
C VAL A 12 0.57 -2.07 -0.88
N LYS A 13 -0.08 -1.36 -1.80
CA LYS A 13 -0.23 -1.89 -3.14
C LYS A 13 1.17 -1.86 -3.73
N ASN A 14 2.02 -2.74 -3.22
CA ASN A 14 3.11 -3.28 -3.98
C ASN A 14 2.38 -3.88 -5.17
N VAL A 15 2.57 -3.31 -6.36
CA VAL A 15 2.67 -4.20 -7.50
C VAL A 15 3.92 -5.00 -7.18
N PRO A 16 3.83 -6.30 -6.83
CA PRO A 16 5.03 -7.10 -6.71
C PRO A 16 5.79 -6.90 -8.02
N GLN A 17 6.96 -6.26 -7.96
CA GLN A 17 7.83 -6.24 -9.12
C GLN A 17 8.38 -7.65 -9.23
N VAL A 18 7.62 -8.51 -9.92
CA VAL A 18 8.10 -9.82 -10.31
C VAL A 18 9.15 -9.56 -11.38
N ARG A 19 10.41 -9.44 -10.96
CA ARG A 19 11.52 -9.08 -11.85
C ARG A 19 12.02 -10.32 -12.57
N CYS A 20 12.01 -10.19 -13.88
CA CYS A 20 12.48 -11.19 -14.81
C CYS A 20 14.01 -11.24 -14.79
N LEU A 21 14.60 -12.41 -15.08
CA LEU A 21 16.05 -12.66 -15.08
C LEU A 21 16.90 -11.63 -15.88
N HIS A 22 16.32 -10.78 -16.73
CA HIS A 22 17.07 -9.87 -17.61
C HIS A 22 16.57 -8.41 -17.62
N GLN A 23 15.98 -7.90 -16.53
CA GLN A 23 15.82 -6.44 -16.38
C GLN A 23 17.08 -5.81 -15.75
N ALA A 24 18.20 -5.83 -16.49
CA ALA A 24 19.31 -4.92 -16.24
C ALA A 24 19.12 -3.63 -17.08
N PRO A 25 19.38 -2.43 -16.55
CA PRO A 25 19.24 -1.20 -17.31
C PRO A 25 20.35 -1.14 -18.37
N VAL A 26 19.97 -1.10 -19.64
CA VAL A 26 20.90 -0.81 -20.73
C VAL A 26 21.35 0.65 -20.62
N ALA A 27 22.59 0.86 -20.22
CA ALA A 27 23.25 2.16 -20.29
C ALA A 27 23.59 2.49 -21.76
N GLY A 28 23.12 3.65 -22.23
CA GLY A 28 23.87 4.45 -23.23
C GLY A 28 23.25 4.65 -24.62
N SER A 29 23.03 5.94 -24.91
CA SER A 29 23.15 6.65 -26.20
C SER A 29 21.98 6.67 -27.22
N GLN A 30 21.27 7.81 -27.16
CA GLN A 30 20.84 8.71 -28.26
C GLN A 30 20.27 8.12 -29.56
N LEU A 31 18.99 8.43 -29.84
CA LEU A 31 18.65 9.32 -30.97
C LEU A 31 17.20 9.85 -30.86
N CYS A 32 17.09 11.14 -31.08
CA CYS A 32 15.88 11.94 -31.07
C CYS A 32 14.94 11.54 -32.23
N SER A 33 13.65 11.34 -31.97
CA SER A 33 12.62 11.74 -32.92
C SER A 33 11.30 12.06 -32.22
N SER A 34 10.89 13.31 -32.42
CA SER A 34 9.62 13.88 -32.02
C SER A 34 8.46 13.20 -32.76
N ILE A 35 7.49 12.65 -32.02
CA ILE A 35 6.15 12.39 -32.54
C ILE A 35 5.15 12.98 -31.55
N ARG A 36 4.70 14.20 -31.86
CA ARG A 36 3.45 14.76 -31.33
C ARG A 36 2.28 14.00 -31.97
N SER A 37 1.45 13.34 -31.17
CA SER A 37 0.07 12.99 -31.52
C SER A 37 -0.74 12.89 -30.22
N ALA A 38 -1.65 13.82 -29.93
CA ALA A 38 -3.04 13.86 -30.40
C ALA A 38 -3.91 12.67 -29.90
N THR A 39 -4.01 12.47 -28.57
CA THR A 39 -4.86 11.41 -27.98
C THR A 39 -5.82 11.90 -26.88
N ARG A 40 -6.15 13.19 -26.82
CA ARG A 40 -7.09 13.74 -25.81
C ARG A 40 -8.54 13.93 -26.29
N LYS A 41 -8.93 13.41 -27.46
CA LYS A 41 -10.29 13.58 -28.02
C LYS A 41 -11.05 12.29 -28.34
N ARG A 42 -10.52 11.12 -28.00
CA ARG A 42 -11.16 9.82 -28.33
C ARG A 42 -11.84 9.10 -27.16
N GLN A 43 -11.74 9.64 -25.94
CA GLN A 43 -12.26 8.98 -24.74
C GLN A 43 -13.70 9.40 -24.37
N GLU A 44 -14.30 10.37 -25.07
CA GLU A 44 -15.69 10.81 -24.84
C GLU A 44 -16.74 10.09 -25.70
N GLN A 45 -16.33 9.34 -26.73
CA GLN A 45 -17.28 8.66 -27.64
C GLN A 45 -17.62 7.21 -27.23
N ASP A 46 -16.80 6.54 -26.41
CA ASP A 46 -17.03 5.14 -26.02
C ASP A 46 -17.98 4.96 -24.81
N VAL A 47 -18.22 6.02 -24.03
CA VAL A 47 -19.15 5.98 -22.88
C VAL A 47 -20.62 5.99 -23.33
N LEU A 48 -20.91 6.55 -24.50
CA LEU A 48 -22.28 6.66 -25.04
C LEU A 48 -22.76 5.37 -25.77
N VAL A 49 -21.84 4.49 -26.15
CA VAL A 49 -22.15 3.21 -26.80
C VAL A 49 -22.50 2.13 -25.76
N ILE A 50 -21.83 2.15 -24.60
CA ILE A 50 -22.07 1.20 -23.50
C ILE A 50 -23.44 1.43 -22.85
N LEU A 51 -23.89 2.69 -22.73
CA LEU A 51 -25.21 3.01 -22.19
C LEU A 51 -26.38 2.59 -23.11
N ARG A 52 -26.18 2.57 -24.44
CA ARG A 52 -27.19 2.07 -25.40
C ARG A 52 -27.27 0.54 -25.45
N PHE A 53 -26.20 -0.16 -25.07
CA PHE A 53 -26.17 -1.63 -25.05
C PHE A 53 -26.87 -2.23 -23.81
N LEU A 54 -26.82 -1.53 -22.67
CA LEU A 54 -27.51 -1.95 -21.44
C LEU A 54 -29.03 -1.68 -21.46
N GLN A 55 -29.48 -0.72 -22.29
CA GLN A 55 -30.89 -0.37 -22.40
C GLN A 55 -31.69 -1.27 -23.38
N ARG A 56 -31.00 -2.08 -24.21
CA ARG A 56 -31.62 -3.03 -25.16
C ARG A 56 -31.81 -4.46 -24.61
N ARG A 57 -31.34 -4.77 -23.40
CA ARG A 57 -31.38 -6.13 -22.82
C ARG A 57 -32.59 -6.42 -21.92
N HIS A 58 -33.56 -5.52 -21.84
CA HIS A 58 -34.78 -5.67 -21.02
C HIS A 58 -36.09 -5.56 -21.83
N GLN A 59 -36.09 -5.94 -23.11
CA GLN A 59 -37.33 -6.12 -23.87
C GLN A 59 -37.32 -7.45 -24.64
N SER A 60 -38.47 -8.12 -24.63
CA SER A 60 -38.88 -9.41 -25.27
C SER A 60 -38.28 -10.70 -24.68
N SER A 61 -38.99 -11.81 -24.42
CA SER A 61 -40.34 -12.30 -24.79
C SER A 61 -40.67 -13.62 -24.02
N SER A 62 -41.89 -13.88 -23.52
CA SER A 62 -42.92 -14.87 -24.03
C SER A 62 -43.44 -15.77 -22.86
N PRO A 63 -44.58 -16.54 -22.90
CA PRO A 63 -45.67 -16.71 -23.90
C PRO A 63 -47.13 -16.56 -23.38
N GLN A 64 -48.07 -16.55 -24.33
CA GLN A 64 -49.55 -16.58 -24.19
C GLN A 64 -50.13 -17.88 -23.61
N LYS A 65 -51.24 -17.75 -22.85
CA LYS A 65 -52.36 -18.72 -22.81
C LYS A 65 -53.68 -18.04 -22.37
N GLY A 66 -54.75 -18.31 -23.13
CA GLY A 66 -56.13 -18.48 -22.62
C GLY A 66 -57.02 -17.24 -22.43
N ALA A 67 -58.13 -17.19 -23.15
CA ALA A 67 -59.16 -16.16 -23.12
C ALA A 67 -60.21 -16.37 -22.01
N ALA A 68 -60.73 -15.27 -21.42
CA ALA A 68 -62.15 -14.99 -21.11
C ALA A 68 -62.31 -13.87 -20.04
N GLY A 69 -63.29 -12.96 -20.24
CA GLY A 69 -63.92 -12.17 -19.17
C GLY A 69 -63.55 -10.68 -19.07
N GLN A 70 -64.51 -9.81 -19.40
CA GLN A 70 -64.44 -8.34 -19.33
C GLN A 70 -64.42 -7.77 -17.89
N LYS A 71 -63.64 -6.68 -17.69
CA LYS A 71 -63.90 -5.47 -16.86
C LYS A 71 -62.77 -4.44 -17.11
N PRO A 72 -63.02 -3.12 -17.11
CA PRO A 72 -61.98 -2.13 -17.41
C PRO A 72 -60.93 -2.05 -16.27
N PRO A 73 -59.63 -1.81 -16.58
CA PRO A 73 -58.59 -1.72 -15.56
C PRO A 73 -58.63 -0.37 -14.83
N PRO A 74 -58.21 -0.29 -13.56
CA PRO A 74 -58.06 0.97 -12.84
C PRO A 74 -56.92 1.82 -13.43
N PRO A 75 -56.93 3.15 -13.26
CA PRO A 75 -55.95 4.03 -13.88
C PRO A 75 -54.51 3.72 -13.43
N SER A 76 -53.60 3.76 -14.39
CA SER A 76 -52.16 3.47 -14.24
C SER A 76 -51.48 4.45 -13.27
N SER A 77 -50.60 3.94 -12.40
CA SER A 77 -49.80 4.70 -11.43
C SER A 77 -48.99 5.86 -12.03
N LYS A 78 -48.69 5.79 -13.34
CA LYS A 78 -48.00 6.88 -14.08
C LYS A 78 -48.90 8.08 -14.36
N GLU A 79 -50.21 7.90 -14.43
CA GLU A 79 -51.17 9.02 -14.56
C GLU A 79 -51.44 9.69 -13.22
N LEU A 80 -51.47 8.91 -12.12
CA LEU A 80 -51.49 9.43 -10.74
C LEU A 80 -50.22 10.22 -10.41
N LEU A 81 -49.04 9.73 -10.80
CA LEU A 81 -47.78 10.46 -10.62
C LEU A 81 -47.70 11.72 -11.48
N ARG A 82 -48.22 11.72 -12.72
CA ARG A 82 -48.30 12.95 -13.52
C ARG A 82 -49.34 13.93 -13.00
N ALA A 83 -50.44 13.46 -12.42
CA ALA A 83 -51.41 14.32 -11.74
C ALA A 83 -50.82 14.96 -10.48
N LEU A 84 -50.05 14.19 -9.69
CA LEU A 84 -49.32 14.66 -8.50
C LEU A 84 -48.14 15.60 -8.82
N VAL A 85 -47.53 15.49 -10.00
CA VAL A 85 -46.44 16.39 -10.43
C VAL A 85 -46.97 17.66 -11.12
N ARG A 86 -48.16 17.61 -11.76
CA ARG A 86 -48.85 18.80 -12.31
C ARG A 86 -49.54 19.64 -11.24
N GLN A 87 -50.04 19.02 -10.17
CA GLN A 87 -50.30 19.72 -8.91
C GLN A 87 -48.94 19.96 -8.27
N GLY A 88 -48.25 21.03 -8.70
CA GLY A 88 -46.98 21.42 -8.09
C GLY A 88 -47.12 21.40 -6.56
N LEU A 89 -46.04 21.06 -5.86
CA LEU A 89 -45.89 21.31 -4.42
C LEU A 89 -45.93 22.83 -4.21
N ASP A 90 -47.11 23.40 -4.35
CA ASP A 90 -47.37 24.80 -4.18
C ASP A 90 -47.49 24.99 -2.68
N PHE A 91 -46.38 25.32 -2.03
CA PHE A 91 -46.34 25.61 -0.61
C PHE A 91 -47.07 26.93 -0.26
N ARG A 92 -47.59 27.66 -1.26
CA ARG A 92 -48.25 28.96 -1.10
C ARG A 92 -49.54 28.91 -0.25
N PRO A 93 -50.47 27.94 -0.40
CA PRO A 93 -51.65 27.84 0.46
C PRO A 93 -51.27 27.47 1.90
N LEU A 94 -50.27 26.61 2.07
CA LEU A 94 -49.72 26.22 3.37
C LEU A 94 -49.06 27.44 4.06
N MET A 95 -48.22 28.18 3.34
CA MET A 95 -47.56 29.40 3.83
C MET A 95 -48.57 30.52 4.11
N ASN A 96 -49.65 30.64 3.32
CA ASN A 96 -50.74 31.57 3.58
C ASN A 96 -51.57 31.16 4.82
N ALA A 97 -51.71 29.87 5.11
CA ALA A 97 -52.33 29.39 6.37
C ALA A 97 -51.47 29.69 7.61
N PHE A 98 -50.14 29.80 7.46
CA PHE A 98 -49.20 30.24 8.50
C PHE A 98 -49.13 31.77 8.69
N THR A 99 -49.93 32.57 7.96
CA THR A 99 -50.04 34.01 8.23
C THR A 99 -50.94 34.29 9.44
N GLY A 100 -50.68 35.36 10.19
CA GLY A 100 -51.43 35.72 11.41
C GLY A 100 -52.97 35.69 11.27
N PRO A 101 -53.56 36.18 10.16
CA PRO A 101 -55.01 36.07 9.92
C PRO A 101 -55.50 34.64 9.67
N GLY A 102 -54.71 33.80 9.00
CA GLY A 102 -55.03 32.39 8.71
C GLY A 102 -55.00 31.50 9.96
N LEU A 103 -53.96 31.67 10.80
CA LEU A 103 -53.85 31.00 12.10
C LEU A 103 -55.02 31.37 13.03
N ARG A 104 -55.42 32.65 13.04
CA ARG A 104 -56.56 33.12 13.84
C ARG A 104 -57.88 32.48 13.39
N LYS A 105 -58.06 32.26 12.09
CA LYS A 105 -59.25 31.59 11.53
C LYS A 105 -59.28 30.09 11.85
N LEU A 106 -58.15 29.40 11.76
CA LEU A 106 -58.00 27.99 12.12
C LEU A 106 -58.21 27.75 13.62
N PHE A 107 -57.68 28.64 14.48
CA PHE A 107 -57.85 28.57 15.93
C PHE A 107 -59.32 28.67 16.37
N HIS A 108 -60.14 29.46 15.66
CA HIS A 108 -61.56 29.59 15.97
C HIS A 108 -62.44 28.46 15.39
N GLN A 109 -61.97 27.72 14.38
CA GLN A 109 -62.74 26.65 13.74
C GLN A 109 -62.47 25.27 14.34
N SER A 110 -61.20 24.93 14.61
CA SER A 110 -60.80 23.65 15.22
C SER A 110 -59.55 23.81 16.11
N PRO A 111 -59.70 24.30 17.35
CA PRO A 111 -58.56 24.58 18.23
C PRO A 111 -57.74 23.33 18.58
N GLU A 112 -58.38 22.17 18.72
CA GLU A 112 -57.73 20.90 19.08
C GLU A 112 -56.82 20.37 17.96
N GLU A 113 -57.27 20.46 16.71
CA GLU A 113 -56.50 20.03 15.54
C GLU A 113 -55.28 20.93 15.30
N LEU A 114 -55.42 22.24 15.52
CA LEU A 114 -54.31 23.19 15.36
C LEU A 114 -53.20 22.93 16.40
N VAL A 115 -53.56 22.69 17.66
CA VAL A 115 -52.61 22.38 18.72
C VAL A 115 -51.86 21.07 18.42
N LEU A 116 -52.58 20.03 17.98
CA LEU A 116 -51.98 18.74 17.64
C LEU A 116 -51.04 18.85 16.42
N ALA A 117 -51.42 19.62 15.38
CA ALA A 117 -50.57 19.85 14.21
C ALA A 117 -49.28 20.63 14.57
N ILE A 118 -49.36 21.62 15.46
CA ILE A 118 -48.18 22.35 15.94
C ILE A 118 -47.24 21.43 16.74
N ILE A 119 -47.79 20.58 17.61
CA ILE A 119 -46.99 19.61 18.38
C ILE A 119 -46.26 18.64 17.45
N ILE A 120 -46.93 18.10 16.42
CA ILE A 120 -46.30 17.21 15.43
C ILE A 120 -45.19 17.93 14.67
N LEU A 121 -45.40 19.19 14.27
CA LEU A 121 -44.37 19.98 13.59
C LEU A 121 -43.16 20.24 14.49
N ILE A 122 -43.36 20.53 15.77
CA ILE A 122 -42.28 20.72 16.74
C ILE A 122 -41.52 19.40 16.93
N LEU A 123 -42.22 18.27 17.06
CA LEU A 123 -41.58 16.95 17.17
C LEU A 123 -40.81 16.58 15.91
N ALA A 124 -41.35 16.87 14.72
CA ALA A 124 -40.66 16.65 13.45
C ALA A 124 -39.40 17.53 13.34
N ALA A 125 -39.49 18.82 13.67
CA ALA A 125 -38.34 19.72 13.67
C ALA A 125 -37.29 19.29 14.70
N ALA A 126 -37.70 18.91 15.91
CA ALA A 126 -36.81 18.37 16.93
C ALA A 126 -36.13 17.08 16.47
N SER A 127 -36.84 16.19 15.78
CA SER A 127 -36.26 14.96 15.25
C SER A 127 -35.21 15.23 14.17
N ILE A 128 -35.44 16.23 13.30
CA ILE A 128 -34.47 16.64 12.28
C ILE A 128 -33.21 17.21 12.95
N VAL A 129 -33.36 18.10 13.94
CA VAL A 129 -32.24 18.66 14.71
C VAL A 129 -31.46 17.56 15.43
N TRP A 130 -32.16 16.59 16.02
CA TRP A 130 -31.54 15.46 16.72
C TRP A 130 -30.79 14.53 15.76
N VAL A 131 -31.33 14.26 14.57
CA VAL A 131 -30.62 13.49 13.53
C VAL A 131 -29.37 14.24 13.05
N ILE A 132 -29.44 15.55 12.86
CA ILE A 132 -28.27 16.38 12.50
C ILE A 132 -27.24 16.35 13.63
N TYR A 133 -27.66 16.47 14.89
CA TYR A 133 -26.79 16.40 16.06
C TYR A 133 -26.09 15.04 16.16
N ILE A 134 -26.83 13.93 16.02
CA ILE A 134 -26.24 12.58 15.99
C ILE A 134 -25.29 12.43 14.82
N TYR A 135 -25.65 12.92 13.63
CA TYR A 135 -24.75 12.89 12.49
C TYR A 135 -23.43 13.60 12.80
N PHE A 136 -23.46 14.85 13.28
CA PHE A 136 -22.22 15.58 13.58
C PHE A 136 -21.44 14.99 14.75
N SER A 137 -22.10 14.58 15.84
CA SER A 137 -21.44 13.96 17.00
C SER A 137 -20.86 12.59 16.67
N TYR A 138 -21.55 11.78 15.86
CA TYR A 138 -21.05 10.48 15.40
C TYR A 138 -19.82 10.65 14.51
N TYR A 139 -19.83 11.57 13.55
CA TYR A 139 -18.68 11.84 12.66
C TYR A 139 -17.47 12.47 13.36
N GLN A 140 -17.67 13.06 14.54
CA GLN A 140 -16.62 13.63 15.39
C GLN A 140 -16.18 12.70 16.53
N SER A 141 -16.80 11.52 16.65
CA SER A 141 -16.39 10.54 17.65
C SER A 141 -14.97 10.02 17.37
N GLU A 142 -14.27 9.61 18.43
CA GLU A 142 -12.89 9.09 18.36
C GLU A 142 -12.73 7.89 17.40
N GLN A 143 -13.84 7.21 17.10
CA GLN A 143 -13.88 6.11 16.14
C GLN A 143 -13.55 6.55 14.71
N PHE A 144 -13.77 7.83 14.37
CA PHE A 144 -13.53 8.38 13.03
C PHE A 144 -12.39 9.38 12.98
N THR A 145 -12.14 10.14 14.06
CA THR A 145 -11.00 11.05 14.14
C THR A 145 -10.45 11.13 15.55
N ARG A 146 -9.17 10.77 15.72
CA ARG A 146 -8.38 11.03 16.94
C ARG A 146 -7.86 12.46 17.04
N PHE A 147 -7.96 13.22 15.95
CA PHE A 147 -7.56 14.61 15.91
C PHE A 147 -8.62 15.52 16.56
N PRO A 148 -8.19 16.60 17.24
CA PRO A 148 -9.07 17.70 17.61
C PRO A 148 -9.91 18.20 16.42
N PRO A 149 -11.12 18.73 16.65
CA PRO A 149 -12.09 19.04 15.60
C PRO A 149 -11.55 20.02 14.55
N GLU A 150 -10.71 20.97 14.96
CA GLU A 150 -10.10 21.96 14.06
C GLU A 150 -9.13 21.32 13.06
N ILE A 151 -8.27 20.41 13.53
CA ILE A 151 -7.31 19.69 12.68
C ILE A 151 -8.05 18.70 11.78
N ALA A 152 -9.03 17.96 12.35
CA ALA A 152 -9.84 17.00 11.61
C ALA A 152 -10.58 17.66 10.44
N LYS A 153 -11.10 18.89 10.61
CA LYS A 153 -11.76 19.65 9.55
C LYS A 153 -10.80 20.00 8.40
N SER A 154 -9.59 20.47 8.70
CA SER A 154 -8.57 20.77 7.69
C SER A 154 -8.14 19.50 6.96
N LEU A 155 -7.88 18.41 7.69
CA LEU A 155 -7.47 17.13 7.11
C LEU A 155 -8.54 16.52 6.19
N ARG A 156 -9.82 16.56 6.59
CA ARG A 156 -10.93 16.10 5.73
C ARG A 156 -10.98 16.89 4.42
N ARG A 157 -10.75 18.21 4.46
CA ARG A 157 -10.68 19.03 3.25
C ARG A 157 -9.48 18.64 2.38
N ALA A 158 -8.31 18.42 2.98
CA ALA A 158 -7.15 17.93 2.25
C ALA A 158 -7.47 16.61 1.51
N LEU A 159 -8.02 15.62 2.22
CA LEU A 159 -8.40 14.33 1.63
C LEU A 159 -9.50 14.45 0.56
N TYR A 160 -10.44 15.38 0.72
CA TYR A 160 -11.45 15.66 -0.30
C TYR A 160 -10.81 16.14 -1.62
N TYR A 161 -9.86 17.09 -1.53
CA TYR A 161 -9.12 17.61 -2.69
C TYR A 161 -8.04 16.64 -3.19
N THR A 162 -7.78 15.55 -2.48
CA THR A 162 -6.94 14.44 -2.96
C THR A 162 -7.75 13.41 -3.73
N ASN A 163 -8.89 12.97 -3.18
CA ASN A 163 -9.60 11.78 -3.66
C ASN A 163 -10.89 12.06 -4.46
N ILE A 164 -11.61 13.13 -4.16
CA ILE A 164 -12.96 13.38 -4.69
C ILE A 164 -12.94 14.47 -5.77
N GLY A 165 -12.42 15.65 -5.42
CA GLY A 165 -12.28 16.78 -6.33
C GLY A 165 -10.81 17.14 -6.47
N PRO A 166 -10.01 16.40 -7.26
CA PRO A 166 -8.56 16.53 -7.27
C PRO A 166 -8.11 17.94 -7.63
N ASP A 167 -7.55 18.65 -6.65
CA ASP A 167 -6.93 19.96 -6.80
C ASP A 167 -5.66 20.00 -5.95
N ALA A 168 -4.50 19.92 -6.60
CA ALA A 168 -3.21 19.84 -5.93
C ALA A 168 -2.90 21.08 -5.08
N ASN A 169 -3.31 22.27 -5.51
CA ASN A 169 -3.02 23.51 -4.80
C ASN A 169 -3.86 23.62 -3.53
N LEU A 170 -5.15 23.28 -3.63
CA LEU A 170 -6.03 23.26 -2.46
C LEU A 170 -5.64 22.13 -1.50
N ALA A 171 -5.34 20.93 -2.00
CA ALA A 171 -4.86 19.82 -1.18
C ALA A 171 -3.61 20.23 -0.40
N HIS A 172 -2.59 20.79 -1.06
CA HIS A 172 -1.39 21.29 -0.40
C HIS A 172 -1.71 22.30 0.70
N LYS A 173 -2.56 23.30 0.40
CA LYS A 173 -2.95 24.34 1.36
C LYS A 173 -3.57 23.73 2.63
N TYR A 174 -4.44 22.73 2.47
CA TYR A 174 -5.10 22.10 3.62
C TYR A 174 -4.20 21.12 4.37
N TYR A 175 -3.29 20.40 3.70
CA TYR A 175 -2.27 19.59 4.38
C TYR A 175 -1.33 20.46 5.22
N LYS A 176 -0.82 21.56 4.65
CA LYS A 176 0.02 22.52 5.38
C LYS A 176 -0.71 23.09 6.60
N ARG A 177 -1.96 23.54 6.41
CA ARG A 177 -2.78 24.06 7.52
C ARG A 177 -2.99 23.01 8.62
N ALA A 178 -3.21 21.75 8.27
CA ALA A 178 -3.37 20.69 9.26
C ALA A 178 -2.09 20.48 10.09
N LEU A 179 -0.92 20.51 9.44
CA LEU A 179 0.38 20.41 10.12
C LEU A 179 0.65 21.62 11.04
N ASP A 180 0.34 22.84 10.58
CA ASP A 180 0.46 24.05 11.38
C ASP A 180 -0.46 23.98 12.62
N GLN A 181 -1.71 23.53 12.44
CA GLN A 181 -2.65 23.35 13.55
C GLN A 181 -2.20 22.26 14.53
N CYS A 182 -1.56 21.17 14.07
CA CYS A 182 -0.95 20.19 14.96
C CYS A 182 0.15 20.80 15.83
N LYS A 183 0.96 21.70 15.27
CA LYS A 183 2.01 22.41 16.00
C LYS A 183 1.44 23.41 17.01
N GLU A 184 0.43 24.18 16.60
CA GLU A 184 -0.26 25.16 17.46
C GLU A 184 -0.97 24.50 18.65
N ALA A 185 -1.59 23.33 18.41
CA ALA A 185 -2.26 22.56 19.45
C ALA A 185 -1.28 21.77 20.36
N GLY A 186 0.04 21.86 20.12
CA GLY A 186 1.05 21.19 20.94
C GLY A 186 0.98 19.67 20.90
N LEU A 187 0.48 19.08 19.81
CA LEU A 187 0.47 17.62 19.67
C LEU A 187 1.91 17.10 19.69
N ASP A 188 2.13 15.97 20.38
CA ASP A 188 3.41 15.28 20.38
C ASP A 188 3.84 14.99 18.92
N PRO A 189 4.99 15.51 18.46
CA PRO A 189 5.49 15.29 17.10
C PRO A 189 5.69 13.81 16.78
N PHE A 190 5.88 12.97 17.80
CA PHE A 190 6.10 11.53 17.69
C PHE A 190 4.85 10.68 17.95
N SER A 191 3.68 11.32 18.06
CA SER A 191 2.39 10.64 18.12
C SER A 191 2.05 9.93 16.81
N ASP A 192 1.14 8.96 16.88
CA ASP A 192 0.73 8.20 15.70
C ASP A 192 0.04 9.06 14.65
N GLU A 193 -0.75 9.99 15.13
CA GLU A 193 -1.57 10.92 14.39
C GLU A 193 -0.68 11.92 13.65
N TYR A 194 0.27 12.57 14.34
CA TYR A 194 1.16 13.55 13.71
C TYR A 194 2.06 12.88 12.66
N ILE A 195 2.77 11.80 13.03
CA ILE A 195 3.61 11.07 12.07
C ILE A 195 2.78 10.59 10.88
N GLY A 196 1.59 10.04 11.14
CA GLY A 196 0.67 9.57 10.10
C GLY A 196 0.24 10.67 9.14
N LEU A 197 0.00 11.90 9.63
CA LEU A 197 -0.32 13.05 8.78
C LEU A 197 0.83 13.42 7.84
N ARG A 198 2.08 13.42 8.33
CA ARG A 198 3.27 13.71 7.51
C ARG A 198 3.48 12.62 6.44
N ILE A 199 3.33 11.35 6.82
CA ILE A 199 3.37 10.22 5.88
C ILE A 199 2.27 10.34 4.82
N GLN A 200 1.04 10.69 5.22
CA GLN A 200 -0.06 10.88 4.28
C GLN A 200 0.20 12.05 3.31
N ALA A 201 0.82 13.13 3.77
CA ALA A 201 1.22 14.24 2.92
C ALA A 201 2.30 13.80 1.91
N ALA A 202 3.30 13.03 2.33
CA ALA A 202 4.30 12.46 1.43
C ALA A 202 3.68 11.50 0.40
N HIS A 203 2.74 10.64 0.82
CA HIS A 203 2.02 9.75 -0.08
C HIS A 203 1.16 10.52 -1.10
N TRP A 204 0.54 11.62 -0.69
CA TRP A 204 -0.16 12.51 -1.62
C TRP A 204 0.80 13.16 -2.63
N LEU A 205 1.98 13.60 -2.20
CA LEU A 205 3.03 14.14 -3.08
C LEU A 205 3.51 13.10 -4.11
N GLU A 206 3.69 11.85 -3.68
CA GLU A 206 3.96 10.71 -4.57
C GLU A 206 2.83 10.53 -5.59
N GLY A 207 1.57 10.56 -5.15
CA GLY A 207 0.40 10.40 -6.01
C GLY A 207 0.23 11.45 -7.11
N ILE A 208 0.78 12.66 -6.92
CA ILE A 208 0.81 13.72 -7.94
C ILE A 208 2.10 13.70 -8.80
N GLY A 209 2.98 12.71 -8.59
CA GLY A 209 4.27 12.58 -9.28
C GLY A 209 5.37 13.49 -8.76
N ASN A 210 5.20 14.11 -7.58
CA ASN A 210 6.22 14.97 -6.96
C ASN A 210 7.07 14.15 -5.98
N TYR A 211 7.87 13.25 -6.54
CA TYR A 211 8.71 12.31 -5.78
C TYR A 211 9.76 13.00 -4.92
N GLN A 212 10.39 14.08 -5.42
CA GLN A 212 11.43 14.80 -4.70
C GLN A 212 10.91 15.38 -3.38
N ASN A 213 9.78 16.11 -3.42
CA ASN A 213 9.20 16.67 -2.21
C ASN A 213 8.66 15.57 -1.27
N ALA A 214 8.18 14.45 -1.82
CA ALA A 214 7.75 13.30 -1.01
C ALA A 214 8.93 12.71 -0.23
N ILE A 215 10.08 12.54 -0.89
CA ILE A 215 11.34 12.08 -0.28
C ILE A 215 11.79 13.07 0.78
N GLU A 216 11.81 14.37 0.49
CA GLU A 216 12.22 15.40 1.45
C GLU A 216 11.38 15.36 2.73
N VAL A 217 10.04 15.32 2.61
CA VAL A 217 9.15 15.22 3.78
C VAL A 217 9.42 13.96 4.61
N LEU A 218 9.65 12.82 3.95
CA LEU A 218 9.96 11.57 4.62
C LEU A 218 11.36 11.58 5.26
N ASP A 219 12.35 12.20 4.61
CA ASP A 219 13.71 12.30 5.14
C ASP A 219 13.75 13.18 6.39
N PHE A 220 13.13 14.37 6.37
CA PHE A 220 13.01 15.21 7.57
C PHE A 220 12.37 14.45 8.74
N LEU A 221 11.29 13.71 8.46
CA LEU A 221 10.61 12.89 9.45
C LEU A 221 11.50 11.73 9.94
N LEU A 222 12.27 11.10 9.06
CA LEU A 222 13.22 10.05 9.44
C LEU A 222 14.31 10.59 10.35
N GLN A 223 14.89 11.76 10.05
CA GLN A 223 15.91 12.39 10.88
C GLN A 223 15.35 12.78 12.27
N ASP A 224 14.13 13.32 12.33
CA ASP A 224 13.44 13.60 13.60
C ASP A 224 13.32 12.32 14.44
N CYS A 225 12.84 11.22 13.84
CA CYS A 225 12.68 9.94 14.53
C CYS A 225 14.03 9.36 15.00
N LYS A 226 15.07 9.41 14.15
CA LYS A 226 16.42 8.93 14.48
C LYS A 226 17.02 9.73 15.63
N GLY A 227 16.91 11.06 15.57
CA GLY A 227 17.41 11.95 16.61
C GLY A 227 16.74 11.70 17.96
N TRP A 228 15.42 11.51 17.97
CA TRP A 228 14.69 11.21 19.19
C TRP A 228 15.03 9.82 19.76
N VAL A 229 15.12 8.77 18.93
CA VAL A 229 15.52 7.45 19.42
C VAL A 229 16.96 7.46 19.95
N ALA A 230 17.89 8.12 19.24
CA ALA A 230 19.28 8.24 19.70
C ALA A 230 19.38 8.98 21.05
N LEU A 231 18.54 9.99 21.27
CA LEU A 231 18.46 10.68 22.56
C LEU A 231 18.00 9.75 23.68
N VAL A 232 16.96 8.94 23.43
CA VAL A 232 16.45 7.95 24.38
C VAL A 232 17.52 6.90 24.68
N ASP A 233 18.17 6.35 23.65
CA ASP A 233 19.23 5.34 23.80
C ASP A 233 20.41 5.86 24.62
N LYS A 234 20.83 7.10 24.33
CA LYS A 234 21.88 7.76 25.12
C LYS A 234 21.43 7.97 26.58
N SER A 235 20.19 8.37 26.80
CA SER A 235 19.65 8.58 28.15
C SER A 235 19.57 7.28 28.96
N ILE A 236 19.34 6.14 28.29
CA ILE A 236 19.42 4.81 28.91
C ILE A 236 20.87 4.47 29.26
N GLN A 237 21.82 4.70 28.34
CA GLN A 237 23.25 4.45 28.58
C GLN A 237 23.81 5.30 29.72
N ASP A 238 23.38 6.56 29.81
CA ASP A 238 23.79 7.50 30.85
C ASP A 238 23.12 7.21 32.21
N GLY A 239 22.21 6.23 32.30
CA GLY A 239 21.50 5.86 33.53
C GLY A 239 20.39 6.85 33.92
N PHE A 240 19.97 7.72 33.02
CA PHE A 240 18.86 8.66 33.23
C PHE A 240 17.49 8.00 33.06
N ILE A 241 17.44 6.86 32.38
CA ILE A 241 16.25 6.05 32.18
C ILE A 241 16.59 4.64 32.63
N GLU A 242 15.85 4.15 33.62
CA GLU A 242 16.00 2.79 34.11
C GLU A 242 15.53 1.76 33.07
N ASP A 243 15.94 0.50 33.23
CA ASP A 243 15.44 -0.61 32.42
C ASP A 243 13.91 -0.78 32.49
N SER A 244 13.29 -0.35 33.59
CA SER A 244 11.83 -0.28 33.79
C SER A 244 11.15 0.77 32.89
N GLY A 245 11.93 1.65 32.28
CA GLY A 245 11.44 2.78 31.48
C GLY A 245 11.08 4.01 32.32
N ARG A 246 11.39 4.01 33.62
CA ARG A 246 11.19 5.17 34.49
C ARG A 246 12.37 6.14 34.37
N ILE A 247 12.06 7.44 34.36
CA ILE A 247 13.08 8.49 34.33
C ILE A 247 13.56 8.74 35.77
N THR A 248 14.87 8.67 35.98
CA THR A 248 15.49 8.94 37.28
C THR A 248 15.36 10.42 37.64
N PRO A 249 15.41 10.80 38.93
CA PRO A 249 15.40 12.20 39.36
C PRO A 249 16.49 13.04 38.68
N GLU A 250 17.69 12.48 38.52
CA GLU A 250 18.83 13.09 37.85
C GLU A 250 18.55 13.28 36.34
N GLY A 251 17.92 12.28 35.72
CA GLY A 251 17.46 12.34 34.33
C GLY A 251 16.45 13.46 34.09
N ARG A 252 15.48 13.66 34.99
CA ARG A 252 14.47 14.73 34.88
C ARG A 252 15.11 16.12 34.82
N ILE A 253 16.11 16.36 35.67
CA ILE A 253 16.81 17.65 35.74
C ILE A 253 17.60 17.88 34.44
N LYS A 254 18.33 16.88 33.94
CA LYS A 254 19.17 17.01 32.76
C LYS A 254 18.35 17.11 31.47
N LEU A 255 17.28 16.34 31.36
CA LEU A 255 16.39 16.34 30.20
C LEU A 255 15.36 17.49 30.23
N HIS A 256 15.38 18.33 31.28
CA HIS A 256 14.42 19.42 31.48
C HIS A 256 12.97 18.95 31.37
N VAL A 257 12.71 17.76 31.91
CA VAL A 257 11.39 17.14 31.90
C VAL A 257 10.61 17.70 33.09
N SER A 258 9.49 18.37 32.82
CA SER A 258 8.60 18.81 33.90
C SER A 258 7.94 17.61 34.56
N GLU A 259 7.65 17.74 35.86
CA GLU A 259 6.94 16.71 36.63
C GLU A 259 5.57 16.42 36.01
N GLU A 260 4.90 17.47 35.55
CA GLU A 260 3.64 17.42 34.80
C GLU A 260 3.75 16.65 33.48
N TRP A 261 4.89 16.73 32.77
CA TRP A 261 5.13 15.96 31.53
C TRP A 261 5.43 14.48 31.83
N ALA A 262 6.16 14.19 32.90
CA ALA A 262 6.44 12.82 33.33
C ALA A 262 5.17 12.10 33.82
N GLU A 263 4.28 12.83 34.50
CA GLU A 263 2.98 12.31 34.96
C GLU A 263 1.93 12.25 33.84
N ALA A 264 1.97 13.19 32.89
CA ALA A 264 1.11 13.17 31.69
C ALA A 264 1.53 12.12 30.66
N GLN A 265 2.68 11.45 30.85
CA GLN A 265 3.15 10.42 29.95
C GLN A 265 2.28 9.16 30.10
N THR A 266 1.21 9.09 29.31
CA THR A 266 0.27 7.95 29.31
C THR A 266 0.88 6.66 28.74
N GLU A 267 2.03 6.77 28.07
CA GLU A 267 2.72 5.66 27.41
C GLU A 267 4.15 5.52 27.95
N GLY A 268 4.56 4.27 28.21
CA GLY A 268 5.91 3.94 28.65
C GLY A 268 6.97 4.30 27.59
N ILE A 269 8.16 4.68 28.06
CA ILE A 269 9.25 5.12 27.16
C ILE A 269 9.66 4.03 26.17
N TRP A 270 9.69 2.76 26.61
CA TRP A 270 10.01 1.61 25.75
C TRP A 270 8.98 1.41 24.65
N THR A 271 7.68 1.56 24.96
CA THR A 271 6.59 1.49 23.99
C THR A 271 6.73 2.60 22.95
N LYS A 272 6.97 3.84 23.40
CA LYS A 272 7.17 4.99 22.51
C LYS A 272 8.44 4.82 21.66
N ARG A 273 9.55 4.37 22.27
CA ARG A 273 10.82 4.06 21.59
C ARG A 273 10.61 3.06 20.47
N ASN A 274 10.02 1.92 20.81
CA ASN A 274 9.70 0.85 19.89
C ASN A 274 8.84 1.35 18.71
N ARG A 275 7.80 2.13 18.99
CA ARG A 275 6.92 2.68 17.95
C ARG A 275 7.62 3.68 17.03
N VAL A 276 8.42 4.58 17.59
CA VAL A 276 9.14 5.59 16.78
C VAL A 276 10.22 4.92 15.93
N LEU A 277 10.95 3.94 16.49
CA LEU A 277 11.98 3.20 15.75
C LEU A 277 11.37 2.35 14.63
N SER A 278 10.25 1.65 14.88
CA SER A 278 9.57 0.87 13.83
C SER A 278 9.06 1.76 12.70
N LYS A 279 8.57 2.96 13.03
CA LYS A 279 8.20 3.96 12.02
C LYS A 279 9.40 4.47 11.24
N ALA A 280 10.52 4.77 11.91
CA ALA A 280 11.75 5.19 11.25
C ALA A 280 12.23 4.13 10.25
N VAL A 281 12.24 2.85 10.62
CA VAL A 281 12.58 1.74 9.73
C VAL A 281 11.65 1.71 8.51
N LYS A 282 10.33 1.78 8.70
CA LYS A 282 9.35 1.79 7.61
C LYS A 282 9.52 2.98 6.67
N ILE A 283 9.78 4.17 7.22
CA ILE A 283 10.02 5.39 6.45
C ILE A 283 11.32 5.24 5.63
N SER A 284 12.39 4.71 6.22
CA SER A 284 13.65 4.47 5.52
C SER A 284 13.48 3.49 4.35
N VAL A 285 12.77 2.38 4.57
CA VAL A 285 12.47 1.44 3.48
C VAL A 285 11.68 2.12 2.36
N LYS A 286 10.68 2.96 2.71
CA LYS A 286 9.90 3.70 1.71
C LYS A 286 10.74 4.72 0.94
N ILE A 287 11.63 5.47 1.61
CA ILE A 287 12.56 6.40 0.94
C ILE A 287 13.45 5.63 -0.04
N GLY A 288 13.99 4.49 0.39
CA GLY A 288 14.79 3.62 -0.46
C GLY A 288 14.02 3.14 -1.71
N GLN A 289 12.77 2.74 -1.56
CA GLN A 289 11.90 2.38 -2.69
C GLN A 289 11.64 3.56 -3.63
N LEU A 290 11.43 4.77 -3.10
CA LEU A 290 11.23 5.97 -3.91
C LEU A 290 12.49 6.33 -4.71
N TYR A 291 13.68 6.20 -4.12
CA TYR A 291 14.95 6.42 -4.85
C TYR A 291 15.24 5.34 -5.90
N ALA A 292 14.78 4.11 -5.67
CA ALA A 292 14.90 3.00 -6.62
C ALA A 292 13.87 3.06 -7.76
N ASP A 293 12.90 3.97 -7.68
CA ASP A 293 11.86 4.15 -8.68
C ASP A 293 12.41 4.75 -9.98
N GLU A 294 11.85 4.30 -11.11
CA GLU A 294 12.26 4.73 -12.46
C GLU A 294 12.11 6.24 -12.71
N HIS A 295 11.27 6.93 -11.93
CA HIS A 295 11.07 8.37 -12.07
C HIS A 295 12.14 9.21 -11.35
N VAL A 296 12.89 8.64 -10.40
CA VAL A 296 13.92 9.34 -9.62
C VAL A 296 15.33 9.02 -10.11
N LEU A 297 15.58 7.77 -10.53
CA LEU A 297 16.86 7.29 -11.09
C LEU A 297 18.10 7.54 -10.20
N GLN A 298 17.94 7.69 -8.89
CA GLN A 298 19.04 7.83 -7.93
C GLN A 298 19.21 6.53 -7.13
N GLY A 299 19.44 5.44 -7.85
CA GLY A 299 19.56 4.11 -7.24
C GLY A 299 20.60 4.06 -6.13
N ASP A 300 21.71 4.79 -6.24
CA ASP A 300 22.79 4.78 -5.24
C ASP A 300 22.34 5.28 -3.87
N ALA A 301 21.54 6.35 -3.83
CA ALA A 301 20.93 6.82 -2.60
C ALA A 301 19.97 5.78 -1.99
N ALA A 302 19.25 5.00 -2.81
CA ALA A 302 18.32 3.99 -2.32
C ALA A 302 18.99 2.95 -1.39
N GLY A 303 20.25 2.63 -1.65
CA GLY A 303 20.96 1.58 -0.90
C GLY A 303 21.20 1.96 0.54
N GLU A 304 21.60 3.20 0.79
CA GLU A 304 21.88 3.70 2.14
C GLU A 304 20.65 3.58 3.04
N TYR A 305 19.48 3.98 2.54
CA TYR A 305 18.23 3.91 3.30
C TYR A 305 17.72 2.48 3.50
N LEU A 306 17.82 1.61 2.48
CA LEU A 306 17.38 0.21 2.59
C LEU A 306 18.29 -0.58 3.54
N ILE A 307 19.61 -0.41 3.42
CA ILE A 307 20.59 -1.04 4.31
C ILE A 307 20.36 -0.59 5.74
N TRP A 308 20.27 0.73 6.00
CA TRP A 308 20.02 1.23 7.35
C TRP A 308 18.72 0.68 7.94
N GLY A 309 17.65 0.64 7.14
CA GLY A 309 16.34 0.13 7.57
C GLY A 309 16.39 -1.35 7.95
N VAL A 310 16.92 -2.20 7.08
CA VAL A 310 17.02 -3.66 7.32
C VAL A 310 18.00 -3.98 8.44
N GLU A 311 19.16 -3.33 8.49
CA GLU A 311 20.10 -3.52 9.59
C GLU A 311 19.50 -3.14 10.93
N THR A 312 18.81 -2.00 11.01
CA THR A 312 18.17 -1.54 12.26
C THR A 312 17.09 -2.52 12.70
N LEU A 313 16.28 -3.00 11.74
CA LEU A 313 15.27 -4.03 11.98
C LEU A 313 15.88 -5.30 12.58
N LEU A 314 16.96 -5.81 11.99
CA LEU A 314 17.61 -7.05 12.41
C LEU A 314 18.39 -6.87 13.73
N LYS A 315 19.03 -5.72 13.93
CA LYS A 315 19.72 -5.37 15.19
C LYS A 315 18.74 -5.35 16.36
N GLU A 316 17.56 -4.76 16.19
CA GLU A 316 16.53 -4.73 17.23
C GLU A 316 15.92 -6.12 17.50
N LEU A 317 15.76 -6.96 16.47
CA LEU A 317 15.38 -8.37 16.66
C LEU A 317 16.43 -9.14 17.47
N HIS A 318 17.70 -8.97 17.13
CA HIS A 318 18.79 -9.61 17.84
C HIS A 318 18.88 -9.14 19.30
N ARG A 319 18.73 -7.82 19.54
CA ARG A 319 18.67 -7.25 20.89
C ARG A 319 17.58 -7.91 21.72
N ARG A 320 16.35 -8.02 21.19
CA ARG A 320 15.23 -8.68 21.87
C ARG A 320 15.48 -10.16 22.14
N GLN A 321 16.22 -10.83 21.27
CA GLN A 321 16.59 -12.23 21.46
C GLN A 321 17.61 -12.41 22.59
N VAL A 322 18.59 -11.52 22.69
CA VAL A 322 19.69 -11.60 23.67
C VAL A 322 19.29 -11.02 25.04
N GLU A 323 18.68 -9.84 25.06
CA GLU A 323 18.32 -9.10 26.27
C GLU A 323 16.91 -9.42 26.79
N GLY A 324 16.06 -10.02 25.96
CA GLY A 324 14.64 -10.19 26.23
C GLY A 324 13.81 -8.93 25.94
N LEU A 325 12.49 -9.05 26.11
CA LEU A 325 11.55 -7.94 25.96
C LEU A 325 11.58 -7.05 27.21
N LYS A 326 11.68 -5.73 27.01
CA LYS A 326 11.60 -4.74 28.09
C LYS A 326 10.14 -4.48 28.52
N GLU A 327 9.95 -3.83 29.66
CA GLU A 327 8.62 -3.58 30.23
C GLU A 327 7.74 -2.76 29.27
N ALA A 328 6.55 -3.27 28.97
CA ALA A 328 5.57 -2.66 28.07
C ALA A 328 6.10 -2.32 26.66
N GLU A 329 7.21 -2.90 26.21
CA GLU A 329 7.82 -2.55 24.92
C GLU A 329 6.91 -2.86 23.72
N GLY A 330 6.13 -3.94 23.81
CA GLY A 330 5.17 -4.37 22.79
C GLY A 330 5.80 -5.08 21.59
N ASP A 331 4.97 -5.39 20.59
CA ASP A 331 5.37 -6.09 19.38
C ASP A 331 6.32 -5.24 18.51
N TRP A 332 7.21 -5.90 17.76
CA TRP A 332 8.16 -5.22 16.88
C TRP A 332 7.62 -5.04 15.45
N PHE A 333 7.86 -6.05 14.61
CA PHE A 333 7.35 -6.16 13.26
C PHE A 333 6.65 -7.50 13.11
N LYS A 334 5.62 -7.53 12.29
CA LYS A 334 5.03 -8.80 11.87
C LYS A 334 5.96 -9.51 10.88
N PRO A 335 5.93 -10.85 10.80
CA PRO A 335 6.76 -11.60 9.86
C PRO A 335 6.64 -11.09 8.42
N GLU A 336 5.44 -10.67 7.99
CA GLU A 336 5.21 -10.14 6.65
C GLU A 336 5.89 -8.78 6.43
N GLU A 337 5.94 -7.93 7.47
CA GLU A 337 6.61 -6.63 7.38
C GLU A 337 8.14 -6.79 7.37
N ILE A 338 8.67 -7.81 8.07
CA ILE A 338 10.08 -8.20 8.00
C ILE A 338 10.41 -8.71 6.59
N GLY A 339 9.58 -9.62 6.06
CA GLY A 339 9.72 -10.14 4.71
C GLY A 339 9.72 -9.05 3.64
N ALA A 340 8.80 -8.09 3.73
CA ALA A 340 8.72 -6.97 2.80
C ALA A 340 9.96 -6.06 2.85
N ALA A 341 10.54 -5.82 4.03
CA ALA A 341 11.76 -5.02 4.15
C ALA A 341 12.98 -5.75 3.55
N LEU A 342 13.09 -7.07 3.79
CA LEU A 342 14.14 -7.91 3.21
C LEU A 342 14.01 -8.02 1.70
N GLU A 343 12.79 -8.19 1.19
CA GLU A 343 12.50 -8.20 -0.24
C GLU A 343 12.89 -6.88 -0.90
N ALA A 344 12.55 -5.73 -0.28
CA ALA A 344 12.90 -4.43 -0.84
C ALA A 344 14.42 -4.24 -0.99
N LEU A 345 15.21 -4.65 0.00
CA LEU A 345 16.68 -4.64 -0.09
C LEU A 345 17.21 -5.69 -1.07
N GLY A 346 16.58 -6.88 -1.12
CA GLY A 346 16.90 -7.92 -2.09
C GLY A 346 16.73 -7.44 -3.53
N ASN A 347 15.58 -6.83 -3.84
CA ASN A 347 15.26 -6.26 -5.15
C ASN A 347 16.28 -5.18 -5.54
N HIS A 348 16.70 -4.37 -4.57
CA HIS A 348 17.72 -3.36 -4.78
C HIS A 348 19.08 -3.96 -5.15
N TYR A 349 19.55 -5.00 -4.46
CA TYR A 349 20.79 -5.69 -4.82
C TYR A 349 20.67 -6.43 -6.16
N GLU A 350 19.54 -7.08 -6.42
CA GLU A 350 19.26 -7.74 -7.69
C GLU A 350 19.30 -6.75 -8.86
N SER A 351 18.74 -5.56 -8.70
CA SER A 351 18.76 -4.49 -9.73
C SER A 351 20.16 -4.04 -10.13
N ARG A 352 21.17 -4.31 -9.29
CA ARG A 352 22.59 -4.05 -9.54
C ARG A 352 23.39 -5.32 -9.84
N SER A 353 22.71 -6.42 -10.14
CA SER A 353 23.34 -7.73 -10.38
C SER A 353 24.16 -8.25 -9.19
N GLN A 354 23.91 -7.75 -7.98
CA GLN A 354 24.56 -8.20 -6.74
C GLN A 354 23.80 -9.41 -6.16
N HIS A 355 23.59 -10.45 -6.98
CA HIS A 355 22.74 -11.58 -6.64
C HIS A 355 23.21 -12.39 -5.42
N TYR A 356 24.52 -12.39 -5.14
CA TYR A 356 25.09 -13.01 -3.94
C TYR A 356 24.58 -12.35 -2.64
N LEU A 357 24.34 -11.03 -2.66
CA LEU A 357 23.77 -10.28 -1.54
C LEU A 357 22.24 -10.40 -1.49
N ALA A 358 21.58 -10.49 -2.65
CA ALA A 358 20.12 -10.62 -2.74
C ALA A 358 19.61 -12.00 -2.27
N ALA A 359 20.30 -13.09 -2.64
CA ALA A 359 19.89 -14.46 -2.33
C ALA A 359 19.62 -14.74 -0.84
N PRO A 360 20.50 -14.40 0.12
CA PRO A 360 20.21 -14.62 1.54
C PRO A 360 19.03 -13.79 2.05
N LEU A 361 18.80 -12.58 1.51
CA LEU A 361 17.65 -11.76 1.88
C LEU A 361 16.34 -12.38 1.41
N TYR A 362 16.27 -12.86 0.16
CA TYR A 362 15.09 -13.58 -0.33
C TYR A 362 14.86 -14.89 0.40
N LEU A 363 15.93 -15.65 0.69
CA LEU A 363 15.81 -16.87 1.48
C LEU A 363 15.21 -16.56 2.86
N HIS A 364 15.70 -15.52 3.53
CA HIS A 364 15.15 -15.12 4.82
C HIS A 364 13.71 -14.62 4.70
N ALA A 365 13.38 -13.84 3.67
CA ALA A 365 12.01 -13.40 3.39
C ALA A 365 11.06 -14.59 3.21
N VAL A 366 11.46 -15.64 2.47
CA VAL A 366 10.68 -16.89 2.33
C VAL A 366 10.45 -17.56 3.70
N THR A 367 11.44 -17.56 4.60
CA THR A 367 11.29 -18.22 5.92
C THR A 367 10.33 -17.50 6.86
N VAL A 368 10.14 -16.19 6.70
CA VAL A 368 9.20 -15.40 7.52
C VAL A 368 7.85 -15.18 6.84
N SER A 369 7.72 -15.54 5.56
CA SER A 369 6.48 -15.41 4.80
C SER A 369 5.54 -16.62 5.03
N PRO A 370 4.21 -16.45 4.99
CA PRO A 370 3.28 -17.57 5.07
C PRO A 370 3.54 -18.60 3.97
N PRO A 371 3.73 -19.91 4.29
CA PRO A 371 4.24 -20.90 3.34
C PRO A 371 3.33 -21.09 2.12
N ASP A 372 2.00 -21.03 2.31
CA ASP A 372 0.99 -21.26 1.28
C ASP A 372 0.38 -19.93 0.81
N SER A 373 1.22 -19.04 0.29
CA SER A 373 0.78 -17.75 -0.23
C SER A 373 1.34 -17.45 -1.61
N CYS A 374 0.58 -16.69 -2.42
CA CYS A 374 1.03 -16.24 -3.73
C CYS A 374 2.34 -15.44 -3.64
N HIS A 375 2.46 -14.60 -2.62
CA HIS A 375 3.65 -13.79 -2.40
C HIS A 375 4.88 -14.64 -2.06
N THR A 376 4.72 -15.72 -1.30
CA THR A 376 5.82 -16.68 -1.05
C THR A 376 6.34 -17.29 -2.37
N ALA A 377 5.46 -17.60 -3.33
CA ALA A 377 5.89 -18.07 -4.64
C ALA A 377 6.69 -16.99 -5.41
N VAL A 378 6.35 -15.70 -5.27
CA VAL A 378 7.14 -14.60 -5.84
C VAL A 378 8.54 -14.55 -5.21
N LEU A 379 8.64 -14.62 -3.87
CA LEU A 379 9.93 -14.62 -3.18
C LEU A 379 10.81 -15.82 -3.59
N MET A 380 10.21 -17.00 -3.77
CA MET A 380 10.91 -18.18 -4.28
C MET A 380 11.44 -18.00 -5.70
N ASN A 381 10.68 -17.32 -6.56
CA ASN A 381 11.14 -16.97 -7.90
C ASN A 381 12.31 -15.98 -7.87
N ASN A 382 12.25 -14.94 -7.04
CA ASN A 382 13.35 -13.97 -6.89
C ASN A 382 14.62 -14.63 -6.34
N LEU A 383 14.46 -15.58 -5.40
CA LEU A 383 15.55 -16.42 -4.91
C LEU A 383 16.12 -17.31 -6.03
N ALA A 384 15.27 -17.98 -6.81
CA ALA A 384 15.71 -18.81 -7.94
C ALA A 384 16.52 -18.00 -8.96
N VAL A 385 16.05 -16.80 -9.32
CA VAL A 385 16.75 -15.84 -10.18
C VAL A 385 18.13 -15.51 -9.61
N SER A 386 18.20 -15.13 -8.32
CA SER A 386 19.47 -14.76 -7.69
C SER A 386 20.44 -15.93 -7.63
N LEU A 387 19.96 -17.14 -7.34
CA LEU A 387 20.80 -18.34 -7.36
C LEU A 387 21.29 -18.67 -8.78
N ALA A 388 20.43 -18.48 -9.79
CA ALA A 388 20.77 -18.73 -11.18
C ALA A 388 21.77 -17.70 -11.73
N GLN A 389 21.82 -16.47 -11.21
CA GLN A 389 22.69 -15.42 -11.74
C GLN A 389 23.92 -15.11 -10.89
N GLN A 390 23.97 -15.56 -9.63
CA GLN A 390 25.13 -15.27 -8.80
C GLN A 390 26.42 -15.88 -9.39
N PRO A 391 27.54 -15.14 -9.35
CA PRO A 391 28.82 -15.69 -9.74
C PRO A 391 29.27 -16.77 -8.75
N VAL A 392 30.00 -17.77 -9.24
CA VAL A 392 30.56 -18.85 -8.41
C VAL A 392 31.53 -18.30 -7.36
N GLN A 393 32.25 -17.23 -7.70
CA GLN A 393 33.12 -16.51 -6.77
C GLN A 393 32.55 -15.11 -6.54
N PRO A 394 32.36 -14.68 -5.28
CA PRO A 394 31.93 -13.32 -5.00
C PRO A 394 32.98 -12.31 -5.51
N PRO A 395 32.55 -11.12 -5.99
CA PRO A 395 33.47 -10.07 -6.42
C PRO A 395 34.45 -9.72 -5.28
N GLY A 396 35.75 -9.86 -5.54
CA GLY A 396 36.81 -9.60 -4.55
C GLY A 396 37.44 -10.85 -3.91
N SER A 397 36.94 -12.06 -4.18
CA SER A 397 37.58 -13.32 -3.76
C SER A 397 38.56 -13.89 -4.79
N ALA A 398 39.04 -13.07 -5.73
CA ALA A 398 40.12 -13.45 -6.61
C ALA A 398 41.37 -13.68 -5.74
N GLN A 399 41.59 -14.93 -5.35
CA GLN A 399 42.81 -15.37 -4.72
C GLN A 399 43.97 -14.95 -5.65
N ALA A 400 44.83 -14.07 -5.15
CA ALA A 400 46.12 -13.84 -5.77
C ALA A 400 46.80 -15.21 -5.95
N PRO A 401 47.40 -15.50 -7.12
CA PRO A 401 48.09 -16.76 -7.33
C PRO A 401 49.34 -16.76 -6.45
N GLY A 402 49.24 -17.30 -5.22
CA GLY A 402 50.36 -17.24 -4.29
C GLY A 402 50.22 -17.88 -2.90
N ASP A 403 49.02 -18.03 -2.33
CA ASP A 403 48.93 -18.45 -0.91
C ASP A 403 48.20 -19.79 -0.71
N GLU A 404 48.93 -20.87 -0.97
CA GLU A 404 48.68 -22.16 -0.32
C GLU A 404 49.09 -22.07 1.15
N LYS A 405 48.12 -21.89 2.05
CA LYS A 405 48.00 -22.47 3.40
C LYS A 405 47.15 -21.57 4.31
N SER A 406 45.83 -21.76 4.28
CA SER A 406 45.02 -21.50 5.47
C SER A 406 44.05 -22.67 5.69
N ASN A 407 44.28 -23.38 6.79
CA ASN A 407 43.49 -24.53 7.25
C ASN A 407 42.27 -24.01 8.03
N GLN A 408 41.41 -23.23 7.36
CA GLN A 408 40.06 -22.93 7.84
C GLN A 408 39.09 -23.93 7.18
N PRO A 409 37.98 -24.34 7.83
CA PRO A 409 37.01 -25.21 7.18
C PRO A 409 36.42 -24.40 6.03
N THR A 410 36.95 -24.64 4.84
CA THR A 410 36.49 -24.05 3.59
C THR A 410 35.10 -24.57 3.36
N GLY A 411 34.09 -23.77 3.70
CA GLY A 411 32.76 -23.93 3.14
C GLY A 411 32.96 -24.04 1.64
N GLN A 412 32.69 -25.21 1.06
CA GLN A 412 32.95 -25.47 -0.34
C GLN A 412 32.24 -24.40 -1.17
N THR A 413 33.01 -23.62 -1.94
CA THR A 413 32.46 -22.64 -2.87
C THR A 413 31.48 -23.38 -3.81
N PRO A 414 30.20 -22.98 -3.87
CA PRO A 414 29.21 -23.71 -4.64
C PRO A 414 29.59 -23.70 -6.12
N THR A 415 29.52 -24.85 -6.78
CA THR A 415 29.80 -24.92 -8.21
C THR A 415 28.64 -24.30 -9.01
N ARG A 416 28.91 -23.92 -10.26
CA ARG A 416 27.85 -23.41 -11.14
C ARG A 416 26.68 -24.39 -11.27
N ALA A 417 26.98 -25.69 -11.31
CA ALA A 417 26.00 -26.75 -11.38
C ALA A 417 25.12 -26.83 -10.13
N THR A 418 25.69 -26.71 -8.92
CA THR A 418 24.89 -26.75 -7.69
C THR A 418 23.99 -25.52 -7.54
N LEU A 419 24.47 -24.34 -7.98
CA LEU A 419 23.66 -23.12 -8.03
C LEU A 419 22.47 -23.24 -8.98
N LEU A 420 22.69 -23.74 -10.20
CA LEU A 420 21.61 -23.96 -11.18
C LEU A 420 20.63 -25.04 -10.72
N ALA A 421 21.10 -26.12 -10.11
CA ALA A 421 20.24 -27.15 -9.52
C ALA A 421 19.36 -26.56 -8.40
N SER A 422 19.95 -25.71 -7.55
CA SER A 422 19.22 -25.04 -6.46
C SER A 422 18.19 -24.05 -7.01
N ALA A 423 18.56 -23.24 -8.00
CA ALA A 423 17.65 -22.34 -8.70
C ALA A 423 16.46 -23.10 -9.32
N ARG A 424 16.72 -24.23 -10.00
CA ARG A 424 15.68 -25.10 -10.55
C ARG A 424 14.74 -25.60 -9.46
N SER A 425 15.28 -26.07 -8.34
CA SER A 425 14.48 -26.57 -7.22
C SER A 425 13.56 -25.48 -6.64
N TRP A 426 14.07 -24.26 -6.45
CA TRP A 426 13.28 -23.13 -5.98
C TRP A 426 12.21 -22.68 -6.98
N ALA A 427 12.52 -22.65 -8.28
CA ALA A 427 11.53 -22.31 -9.31
C ALA A 427 10.43 -23.38 -9.44
N LEU A 428 10.75 -24.67 -9.31
CA LEU A 428 9.76 -25.75 -9.23
C LEU A 428 8.88 -25.59 -7.99
N LYS A 429 9.47 -25.26 -6.84
CA LYS A 429 8.74 -25.02 -5.61
C LYS A 429 7.81 -23.81 -5.74
N ALA A 430 8.29 -22.70 -6.33
CA ALA A 430 7.48 -21.53 -6.61
C ALA A 430 6.25 -21.87 -7.46
N LEU A 431 6.44 -22.64 -8.53
CA LEU A 431 5.36 -23.09 -9.40
C LEU A 431 4.33 -23.94 -8.63
N ALA A 432 4.81 -24.92 -7.84
CA ALA A 432 3.94 -25.78 -7.04
C ALA A 432 3.14 -24.98 -6.01
N THR A 433 3.82 -24.13 -5.22
CA THR A 433 3.18 -23.26 -4.22
C THR A 433 2.12 -22.37 -4.86
N ALA A 434 2.41 -21.72 -5.99
CA ALA A 434 1.44 -20.88 -6.69
C ALA A 434 0.23 -21.64 -7.25
N GLN A 435 0.39 -22.93 -7.60
CA GLN A 435 -0.69 -23.79 -8.10
C GLN A 435 -1.57 -24.35 -6.96
N GLU A 436 -0.99 -24.60 -5.80
CA GLU A 436 -1.70 -25.16 -4.62
C GLU A 436 -2.61 -24.13 -3.94
N VAL A 437 -2.30 -22.84 -4.04
CA VAL A 437 -3.13 -21.77 -3.46
C VAL A 437 -4.48 -21.68 -4.20
N THR A 438 -5.56 -21.92 -3.45
CA THR A 438 -6.95 -21.93 -3.93
C THR A 438 -7.87 -21.08 -3.04
N GLY A 439 -9.12 -20.86 -3.46
CA GLY A 439 -10.12 -20.12 -2.69
C GLY A 439 -9.83 -18.63 -2.54
N GLU A 440 -10.15 -18.05 -1.38
CA GLU A 440 -9.96 -16.61 -1.10
C GLU A 440 -8.50 -16.18 -1.03
N GLY A 441 -7.57 -17.13 -0.83
CA GLY A 441 -6.13 -16.85 -0.78
C GLY A 441 -5.47 -16.68 -2.15
N ARG A 442 -6.14 -17.10 -3.23
CA ARG A 442 -5.61 -17.00 -4.58
C ARG A 442 -5.83 -15.60 -5.14
N THR A 443 -4.74 -14.88 -5.38
CA THR A 443 -4.72 -13.57 -6.03
C THR A 443 -4.09 -13.69 -7.42
N GLY A 444 -4.18 -12.63 -8.24
CA GLY A 444 -3.51 -12.58 -9.55
C GLY A 444 -1.98 -12.75 -9.46
N GLU A 445 -1.40 -12.47 -8.29
CA GLU A 445 0.02 -12.69 -8.01
C GLU A 445 0.41 -14.17 -8.15
N CYS A 446 -0.48 -15.12 -7.84
CA CYS A 446 -0.21 -16.54 -8.06
C CYS A 446 -0.08 -16.85 -9.56
N ASP A 447 -0.94 -16.25 -10.40
CA ASP A 447 -0.91 -16.48 -11.84
C ASP A 447 0.36 -15.88 -12.47
N GLU A 448 0.74 -14.67 -12.03
CA GLU A 448 2.01 -14.03 -12.42
C GLU A 448 3.22 -14.84 -11.93
N ALA A 449 3.19 -15.35 -10.69
CA ALA A 449 4.24 -16.20 -10.14
C ALA A 449 4.38 -17.52 -10.91
N CYS A 450 3.27 -18.12 -11.36
CA CYS A 450 3.31 -19.30 -12.25
C CYS A 450 4.01 -18.97 -13.58
N ALA A 451 3.64 -17.86 -14.22
CA ALA A 451 4.23 -17.43 -15.48
C ALA A 451 5.74 -17.17 -15.36
N VAL A 452 6.15 -16.51 -14.27
CA VAL A 452 7.56 -16.25 -14.00
C VAL A 452 8.32 -17.51 -13.61
N ALA A 453 7.72 -18.42 -12.85
CA ALA A 453 8.36 -19.71 -12.54
C ALA A 453 8.65 -20.51 -13.80
N MET A 454 7.73 -20.54 -14.77
CA MET A 454 7.95 -21.18 -16.08
C MET A 454 9.12 -20.53 -16.83
N CYS A 455 9.18 -19.20 -16.88
CA CYS A 455 10.29 -18.49 -17.54
C CYS A 455 11.64 -18.73 -16.82
N ASN A 456 11.64 -18.74 -15.49
CA ASN A 456 12.84 -19.01 -14.70
C ASN A 456 13.34 -20.44 -14.89
N LEU A 457 12.43 -21.42 -14.96
CA LEU A 457 12.78 -22.80 -15.31
C LEU A 457 13.37 -22.90 -16.72
N ALA A 458 12.84 -22.13 -17.67
CA ALA A 458 13.35 -22.06 -19.03
C ALA A 458 14.76 -21.46 -19.09
N ASP A 459 14.99 -20.34 -18.40
CA ASP A 459 16.30 -19.70 -18.30
C ASP A 459 17.33 -20.64 -17.64
N VAL A 460 16.97 -21.33 -16.56
CA VAL A 460 17.84 -22.31 -15.91
C VAL A 460 18.13 -23.50 -16.83
N ALA A 461 17.13 -24.01 -17.56
CA ALA A 461 17.33 -25.08 -18.54
C ALA A 461 18.30 -24.66 -19.65
N ALA A 462 18.15 -23.44 -20.18
CA ALA A 462 19.07 -22.88 -21.16
C ALA A 462 20.50 -22.75 -20.62
N MET A 463 20.66 -22.30 -19.36
CA MET A 463 21.97 -22.23 -18.68
C MET A 463 22.59 -23.61 -18.44
N CYS A 464 21.77 -24.67 -18.34
CA CYS A 464 22.21 -26.06 -18.27
C CYS A 464 22.49 -26.69 -19.64
N GLY A 465 22.22 -25.99 -20.75
CA GLY A 465 22.38 -26.51 -22.12
C GLY A 465 21.17 -27.30 -22.64
N ASP A 466 20.09 -27.41 -21.87
CA ASP A 466 18.86 -28.11 -22.27
C ASP A 466 17.93 -27.16 -23.03
N MET A 467 18.23 -26.95 -24.31
CA MET A 467 17.54 -25.99 -25.16
C MET A 467 16.10 -26.40 -25.49
N ASP A 468 15.81 -27.70 -25.52
CA ASP A 468 14.47 -28.23 -25.81
C ASP A 468 13.52 -27.97 -24.64
N GLU A 469 13.97 -28.25 -23.41
CA GLU A 469 13.22 -27.89 -22.21
C GLU A 469 13.02 -26.38 -22.13
N ALA A 470 14.06 -25.60 -22.41
CA ALA A 470 13.98 -24.14 -22.37
C ALA A 470 12.92 -23.61 -23.36
N LYS A 471 12.91 -24.09 -24.61
CA LYS A 471 11.89 -23.72 -25.61
C LYS A 471 10.48 -24.06 -25.15
N ARG A 472 10.29 -25.27 -24.61
CA ARG A 472 8.98 -25.72 -24.12
C ARG A 472 8.48 -24.79 -23.00
N ARG A 473 9.32 -24.54 -22.00
CA ARG A 473 8.98 -23.73 -20.82
C ARG A 473 8.74 -22.26 -21.15
N PHE A 474 9.53 -21.65 -22.04
CA PHE A 474 9.23 -20.29 -22.49
C PHE A 474 7.94 -20.21 -23.30
N THR A 475 7.59 -21.25 -24.07
CA THR A 475 6.31 -21.29 -24.81
C THR A 475 5.13 -21.35 -23.84
N GLU A 476 5.17 -22.26 -22.86
CA GLU A 476 4.17 -22.36 -21.78
C GLU A 476 4.02 -21.03 -21.03
N GLY A 477 5.16 -20.44 -20.62
CA GLY A 477 5.20 -19.16 -19.91
C GLY A 477 4.66 -18.00 -20.75
N LEU A 478 4.94 -17.97 -22.06
CA LEU A 478 4.43 -16.96 -22.97
C LEU A 478 2.91 -17.05 -23.13
N GLU A 479 2.38 -18.25 -23.33
CA GLU A 479 0.94 -18.47 -23.45
C GLU A 479 0.20 -18.03 -22.18
N LEU A 480 0.72 -18.39 -21.01
CA LEU A 480 0.15 -17.97 -19.74
C LEU A 480 0.24 -16.44 -19.56
N SER A 481 1.41 -15.85 -19.81
CA SER A 481 1.60 -14.40 -19.68
C SER A 481 0.69 -13.61 -20.63
N GLN A 482 0.44 -14.10 -21.84
CA GLN A 482 -0.51 -13.48 -22.79
C GLN A 482 -1.95 -13.57 -22.30
N LYS A 483 -2.37 -14.72 -21.75
CA LYS A 483 -3.71 -14.88 -21.16
C LYS A 483 -3.94 -13.92 -19.99
N LEU A 484 -2.89 -13.66 -19.21
CA LEU A 484 -2.92 -12.75 -18.06
C LEU A 484 -2.72 -11.27 -18.44
N ALA A 485 -2.38 -10.97 -19.70
CA ALA A 485 -1.90 -9.65 -20.12
C ALA A 485 -0.71 -9.13 -19.27
N PHE A 486 0.13 -10.05 -18.78
CA PHE A 486 1.28 -9.76 -17.93
C PHE A 486 2.50 -9.38 -18.78
N ALA A 487 2.66 -8.07 -19.03
CA ALA A 487 3.67 -7.54 -19.94
C ALA A 487 5.13 -7.95 -19.62
N PRO A 488 5.60 -7.95 -18.36
CA PRO A 488 6.96 -8.40 -18.03
C PRO A 488 7.21 -9.86 -18.43
N GLY A 489 6.28 -10.77 -18.12
CA GLY A 489 6.38 -12.18 -18.51
C GLY A 489 6.34 -12.39 -20.03
N ILE A 490 5.51 -11.62 -20.75
CA ILE A 490 5.49 -11.66 -22.23
C ILE A 490 6.86 -11.25 -22.79
N ALA A 491 7.47 -10.19 -22.26
CA ALA A 491 8.77 -9.71 -22.70
C ALA A 491 9.86 -10.76 -22.42
N GLN A 492 9.96 -11.26 -21.18
CA GLN A 492 10.94 -12.28 -20.80
C GLN A 492 10.82 -13.53 -21.67
N ALA A 493 9.60 -14.06 -21.84
CA ALA A 493 9.40 -15.29 -22.60
C ALA A 493 9.71 -15.12 -24.08
N LYS A 494 9.35 -13.98 -24.70
CA LYS A 494 9.71 -13.69 -26.10
C LYS A 494 11.20 -13.57 -26.29
N ASP A 495 11.89 -12.86 -25.40
CA ASP A 495 13.33 -12.68 -25.50
C ASP A 495 14.08 -13.99 -25.21
N GLY A 496 13.56 -14.80 -24.27
CA GLY A 496 14.01 -16.18 -24.04
C GLY A 496 13.90 -17.05 -25.28
N LEU A 497 12.72 -17.10 -25.92
CA LEU A 497 12.49 -17.88 -27.15
C LEU A 497 13.42 -17.46 -28.30
N LYS A 498 13.66 -16.16 -28.47
CA LYS A 498 14.63 -15.67 -29.47
C LYS A 498 16.02 -16.23 -29.20
N ARG A 499 16.49 -16.23 -27.94
CA ARG A 499 17.82 -16.74 -27.55
C ARG A 499 17.95 -18.24 -27.81
N VAL A 500 17.00 -19.04 -27.33
CA VAL A 500 17.10 -20.51 -27.42
C VAL A 500 16.80 -21.05 -28.82
N SER A 501 16.18 -20.24 -29.69
CA SER A 501 15.90 -20.59 -31.09
C SER A 501 16.96 -20.08 -32.06
N ALA A 502 17.92 -19.28 -31.59
CA ALA A 502 19.03 -18.83 -32.43
C ALA A 502 19.96 -20.02 -32.76
N PRO A 503 20.54 -20.07 -33.98
CA PRO A 503 21.59 -21.03 -34.30
C PRO A 503 22.78 -20.84 -33.33
N PRO A 504 23.50 -21.91 -32.97
CA PRO A 504 24.72 -21.76 -32.18
C PRO A 504 25.70 -20.84 -32.94
N PRO A 505 26.48 -19.99 -32.23
CA PRO A 505 27.49 -19.17 -32.86
C PRO A 505 28.48 -20.09 -33.62
N PRO A 506 28.99 -19.67 -34.79
CA PRO A 506 29.97 -20.45 -35.51
C PRO A 506 31.19 -20.67 -34.61
N GLU A 507 31.63 -21.94 -34.50
CA GLU A 507 32.84 -22.31 -33.76
C GLU A 507 34.02 -21.47 -34.28
N ALA A 508 34.70 -20.77 -33.36
CA ALA A 508 35.86 -19.94 -33.64
C ALA A 508 37.15 -20.72 -33.40
#